data_AF-A0A9Q1DMB9-F1
#
_entry.id   AF-A0A9Q1DMB9-F1
#
_cell.length_a   1.000
_cell.length_b   1.000
_cell.length_c   1.000
_cell.angle_alpha   90.00
_cell.angle_beta   90.00
_cell.angle_gamma   90.00
#
_symmetry.space_group_name_H-M   'P 1'
#
loop_
_entity.id
_entity.type
_entity.pdbx_description
1 polymer ?
#
loop_
_entity_poly.entity_id
_entity_poly.type
_entity_poly.pdbx_seq_one_letter_code
_entity_poly.pdbx_strand_id
1 'polypeptide(L)'
;MCFIGRSGASASWIRRRMLRQVVHRGLKASFYWLGLFVSRHPVFFLTVPAVLTIIFGSTVLSRFKPETDLEILVAPTHSLAKIERSLANSLFPIDQSKNKLYSDLHTPGRYGRLILLAKSGGNILELAEQVLQVHKKDGRVAFIGHQLGGVVPAPNSRDQQVKSARAVQITYYLHNYDSLAQDAIAEQWENEFCKLVRRLAGSGEDLYVQSLTSLSLWRDFHRTGVLARSEVLVSLVLILLAATVSSSMRDCLRGKPFLGLLGVLTICIANVTAAGIFFISDGKFNSTLLGIPFFAMGKRRPMTALRRAHSTTSGVNPTPTEDIQHTI
;
A
#
# COMPACT_ATOMS: atom_id res chain seq x y z
N MET A 1 -47.75 35.56 34.13
CA MET A 1 -48.21 34.18 34.42
C MET A 1 -48.20 33.41 33.11
N CYS A 2 -47.36 32.38 33.00
CA CYS A 2 -47.55 31.20 32.14
C CYS A 2 -46.39 30.23 32.43
N PHE A 3 -46.48 29.58 33.59
CA PHE A 3 -45.74 28.36 33.86
C PHE A 3 -46.33 27.26 32.96
N ILE A 4 -45.75 27.05 31.77
CA ILE A 4 -46.01 25.83 31.01
C ILE A 4 -45.15 24.74 31.64
N GLY A 5 -45.76 24.07 32.62
CA GLY A 5 -45.26 22.86 33.24
C GLY A 5 -45.17 21.76 32.20
N ARG A 6 -43.93 21.38 31.86
CA ARG A 6 -43.64 20.11 31.19
C ARG A 6 -43.15 19.14 32.26
N SER A 7 -44.10 18.62 33.03
CA SER A 7 -43.92 17.60 34.04
C SER A 7 -43.45 16.30 33.37
N GLY A 8 -42.24 15.84 33.70
CA GLY A 8 -41.72 14.55 33.23
C GLY A 8 -40.33 14.56 32.58
N ALA A 9 -39.44 15.49 32.89
CA ALA A 9 -38.02 15.25 32.61
C ALA A 9 -37.51 14.20 33.61
N SER A 10 -37.30 12.96 33.15
CA SER A 10 -36.71 11.88 33.96
C SER A 10 -35.47 12.40 34.71
N ALA A 11 -35.34 12.09 36.00
CA ALA A 11 -34.20 12.49 36.82
C ALA A 11 -32.84 12.16 36.16
N SER A 12 -32.81 11.13 35.32
CA SER A 12 -31.66 10.75 34.49
C SER A 12 -31.26 11.85 33.46
N TRP A 13 -32.22 12.56 32.88
CA TRP A 13 -32.01 13.63 31.91
C TRP A 13 -31.46 14.90 32.57
N ILE A 14 -32.03 15.28 33.72
CA ILE A 14 -31.55 16.43 34.51
C ILE A 14 -30.13 16.17 35.02
N ARG A 15 -29.84 14.96 35.52
CA ARG A 15 -28.50 14.54 35.94
C ARG A 15 -27.50 14.58 34.78
N ARG A 16 -27.86 14.09 33.59
CA ARG A 16 -27.01 14.19 32.38
C ARG A 16 -26.75 15.63 31.96
N ARG A 17 -27.74 16.52 32.09
CA ARG A 17 -27.60 17.95 31.78
C ARG A 17 -26.66 18.66 32.76
N MET A 18 -26.79 18.40 34.05
CA MET A 18 -25.90 18.96 35.07
C MET A 18 -24.47 18.40 34.95
N LEU A 19 -24.31 17.10 34.71
CA LEU A 19 -22.99 16.50 34.45
C LEU A 19 -22.32 17.14 33.23
N ARG A 20 -23.05 17.33 32.12
CA ARG A 20 -22.54 18.01 30.93
C ARG A 20 -22.09 19.44 31.25
N GLN A 21 -22.84 20.18 32.06
CA GLN A 21 -22.49 21.55 32.44
C GLN A 21 -21.25 21.61 33.33
N VAL A 22 -21.11 20.70 34.30
CA VAL A 22 -19.93 20.59 35.16
C VAL A 22 -18.71 20.21 34.33
N VAL A 23 -18.83 19.18 33.48
CA VAL A 23 -17.77 18.77 32.56
C VAL A 23 -17.38 19.92 31.64
N HIS A 24 -18.34 20.65 31.06
CA HIS A 24 -18.05 21.77 30.16
C HIS A 24 -17.36 22.94 30.88
N ARG A 25 -17.73 23.24 32.13
CA ARG A 25 -17.03 24.25 32.95
C ARG A 25 -15.61 23.79 33.30
N GLY A 26 -15.45 22.53 33.70
CA GLY A 26 -14.14 21.95 33.98
C GLY A 26 -13.22 21.96 32.75
N LEU A 27 -13.75 21.57 31.58
CA LEU A 27 -13.01 21.56 30.32
C LEU A 27 -12.64 22.98 29.88
N LYS A 28 -13.54 23.96 30.05
CA LYS A 28 -13.24 25.38 29.78
C LYS A 28 -12.14 25.91 30.68
N ALA A 29 -12.21 25.65 31.98
CA ALA A 29 -11.19 26.07 32.94
C ALA A 29 -9.83 25.42 32.63
N SER A 30 -9.84 24.13 32.30
CA SER A 30 -8.66 23.38 31.90
C SER A 30 -8.03 23.91 30.61
N PHE A 31 -8.82 24.14 29.55
CA PHE A 31 -8.30 24.71 28.30
C PHE A 31 -7.82 26.15 28.46
N TYR A 32 -8.46 26.94 29.34
CA TYR A 32 -8.00 28.29 29.67
C TYR A 32 -6.64 28.26 30.36
N TRP A 33 -6.47 27.42 31.38
CA TRP A 33 -5.19 27.24 32.07
C TRP A 33 -4.10 26.70 31.13
N LEU A 34 -4.42 25.72 30.29
CA LEU A 34 -3.50 25.20 29.28
C LEU A 34 -3.09 26.31 28.30
N GLY A 35 -4.04 27.10 27.82
CA GLY A 35 -3.77 28.23 26.93
C GLY A 35 -2.88 29.30 27.57
N LEU A 36 -3.12 29.62 28.85
CA LEU A 36 -2.31 30.57 29.62
C LEU A 36 -0.88 30.04 29.85
N PHE A 37 -0.74 28.73 30.09
CA PHE A 37 0.57 28.10 30.24
C PHE A 37 1.36 28.10 28.93
N VAL A 38 0.71 27.77 27.82
CA VAL A 38 1.33 27.78 26.47
C VAL A 38 1.73 29.20 26.06
N SER A 39 0.90 30.22 26.35
CA SER A 39 1.22 31.61 26.02
C SER A 39 2.36 32.18 26.87
N ARG A 40 2.56 31.67 28.10
CA ARG A 40 3.66 32.06 28.99
C ARG A 40 5.00 31.44 28.58
N HIS A 41 4.99 30.28 27.91
CA HIS A 41 6.20 29.57 27.47
C HIS A 41 6.16 29.18 25.98
N PRO A 42 6.06 30.13 25.03
CA PRO A 42 5.85 29.83 23.62
C PRO A 42 7.03 29.11 22.96
N VAL A 43 8.27 29.44 23.36
CA VAL A 43 9.49 28.85 22.78
C VAL A 43 9.58 27.35 23.12
N PHE A 44 9.35 26.98 24.38
CA PHE A 44 9.41 25.59 24.84
C PHE A 44 8.43 24.68 24.07
N PHE A 45 7.19 25.13 23.87
CA PHE A 45 6.18 24.39 23.14
C PHE A 45 6.42 24.31 21.62
N LEU A 46 7.29 25.16 21.07
CA LEU A 46 7.70 25.12 19.67
C LEU A 46 8.93 24.23 19.48
N THR A 47 9.91 24.32 20.39
CA THR A 47 11.17 23.57 20.28
C THR A 47 11.01 22.09 20.63
N VAL A 48 10.24 21.75 21.66
CA VAL A 48 10.09 20.35 22.11
C VAL A 48 9.51 19.44 21.03
N PRO A 49 8.38 19.77 20.37
CA PRO A 49 7.86 18.95 19.28
C PRO A 49 8.83 18.88 18.09
N ALA A 50 9.52 19.98 17.76
CA ALA A 50 10.48 20.01 16.66
C ALA A 50 11.67 19.05 16.91
N VAL A 51 12.26 19.10 18.11
CA VAL A 51 13.35 18.18 18.50
C VAL A 51 12.86 16.74 18.50
N LEU A 52 11.66 16.49 19.03
CA LEU A 52 11.06 15.16 19.05
C LEU A 52 10.87 14.60 17.64
N THR A 53 10.39 15.42 16.70
CA THR A 53 10.26 15.03 15.29
C THR A 53 11.60 14.80 14.63
N ILE A 54 12.64 15.56 14.97
CA ILE A 54 14.00 15.31 14.44
C ILE A 54 14.52 13.95 14.94
N ILE A 55 14.35 13.64 16.23
CA ILE A 55 14.76 12.36 16.81
C ILE A 55 14.01 11.20 16.14
N PHE A 56 12.68 11.24 16.13
CA PHE A 56 11.89 10.18 15.51
C PHE A 56 12.05 10.12 13.99
N GLY A 57 12.24 11.26 13.33
CA GLY A 57 12.50 11.35 11.89
C GLY A 57 13.85 10.74 11.51
N SER A 58 14.89 10.93 12.32
CA SER A 58 16.18 10.23 12.17
C SER A 58 16.03 8.72 12.30
N THR A 59 15.12 8.25 13.16
CA THR A 59 14.81 6.82 13.28
C THR A 59 14.13 6.26 12.03
N VAL A 60 13.25 7.03 11.39
CA VAL A 60 12.66 6.64 10.09
C VAL A 60 13.76 6.36 9.06
N LEU A 61 14.77 7.23 8.96
CA LEU A 61 15.86 7.09 7.98
C LEU A 61 16.78 5.90 8.29
N SER A 62 17.11 5.70 9.57
CA SER A 62 18.08 4.67 9.98
C SER A 62 17.51 3.26 10.09
N ARG A 63 16.20 3.12 10.35
CA ARG A 63 15.52 1.82 10.54
C ARG A 63 14.57 1.47 9.39
N PHE A 64 14.65 2.19 8.28
CA PHE A 64 13.84 1.89 7.10
C PHE A 64 14.17 0.50 6.55
N LYS A 65 13.32 -0.48 6.86
CA LYS A 65 13.36 -1.83 6.30
C LYS A 65 12.12 -2.02 5.42
N PRO A 66 12.25 -1.99 4.09
CA PRO A 66 11.15 -2.32 3.20
C PRO A 66 10.84 -3.81 3.32
N GLU A 67 9.56 -4.15 3.37
CA GLU A 67 9.15 -5.56 3.35
C GLU A 67 9.25 -6.12 1.93
N THR A 68 10.03 -7.19 1.75
CA THR A 68 10.27 -7.83 0.46
C THR A 68 9.29 -8.97 0.15
N ASP A 69 8.61 -9.50 1.17
CA ASP A 69 7.80 -10.71 1.01
C ASP A 69 6.34 -10.38 0.76
N LEU A 70 5.91 -10.42 -0.51
CA LEU A 70 4.52 -10.15 -0.89
C LEU A 70 3.51 -11.00 -0.11
N GLU A 71 3.86 -12.24 0.22
CA GLU A 71 2.98 -13.15 0.98
C GLU A 71 2.68 -12.63 2.39
N ILE A 72 3.61 -11.93 3.04
CA ILE A 72 3.40 -11.33 4.35
C ILE A 72 2.53 -10.07 4.24
N LEU A 73 2.63 -9.34 3.13
CA LEU A 73 1.80 -8.15 2.88
C LEU A 73 0.33 -8.50 2.64
N VAL A 74 0.06 -9.63 2.00
CA VAL A 74 -1.29 -9.98 1.51
C VAL A 74 -1.99 -11.03 2.36
N ALA A 75 -1.22 -11.97 2.94
CA ALA A 75 -1.78 -13.07 3.71
C ALA A 75 -1.46 -12.93 5.21
N PRO A 76 -2.43 -13.25 6.11
CA PRO A 76 -2.20 -13.18 7.55
C PRO A 76 -1.07 -14.12 7.98
N THR A 77 -0.41 -13.78 9.09
CA THR A 77 0.75 -14.53 9.61
C THR A 77 0.40 -15.96 10.03
N HIS A 78 -0.78 -16.16 10.61
CA HIS A 78 -1.29 -17.46 11.06
C HIS A 78 -2.55 -17.83 10.30
N SER A 79 -2.39 -18.34 9.07
CA SER A 79 -3.50 -18.93 8.31
C SER A 79 -3.46 -20.45 8.39
N LEU A 80 -4.62 -21.09 8.24
CA LEU A 80 -4.72 -22.55 8.13
C LEU A 80 -3.79 -23.06 7.01
N ALA A 81 -3.78 -22.39 5.86
CA ALA A 81 -2.90 -22.72 4.74
C ALA A 81 -1.39 -22.66 5.10
N LYS A 82 -0.96 -21.69 5.93
CA LYS A 82 0.43 -21.61 6.40
C LYS A 82 0.77 -22.75 7.38
N ILE A 83 -0.18 -23.14 8.22
CA ILE A 83 -0.04 -24.29 9.14
C ILE A 83 0.05 -25.59 8.33
N GLU A 84 -0.88 -25.84 7.42
CA GLU A 84 -0.88 -27.02 6.53
C GLU A 84 0.39 -27.10 5.69
N ARG A 85 0.89 -25.97 5.20
CA ARG A 85 2.17 -25.89 4.49
C ARG A 85 3.36 -26.23 5.40
N SER A 86 3.38 -25.71 6.63
CA SER A 86 4.43 -26.03 7.60
C SER A 86 4.43 -27.52 7.97
N LEU A 87 3.23 -28.11 8.11
CA LEU A 87 3.03 -29.53 8.34
C LEU A 87 3.53 -30.35 7.13
N ALA A 88 3.14 -29.97 5.90
CA ALA A 88 3.58 -30.65 4.69
C ALA A 88 5.11 -30.60 4.54
N ASN A 89 5.73 -29.45 4.78
CA ASN A 89 7.19 -29.31 4.75
C ASN A 89 7.88 -30.16 5.83
N SER A 90 7.24 -30.36 6.99
CA SER A 90 7.75 -31.22 8.06
C SER A 90 7.57 -32.71 7.77
N LEU A 91 6.46 -33.11 7.12
CA LEU A 91 6.14 -34.50 6.79
C LEU A 91 6.92 -35.00 5.56
N PHE A 92 7.15 -34.11 4.60
CA PHE A 92 7.84 -34.38 3.35
C PHE A 92 9.05 -33.45 3.21
N PRO A 93 10.13 -33.67 3.98
CA PRO A 93 11.32 -32.84 3.89
C PRO A 93 11.93 -32.96 2.49
N ILE A 94 12.09 -31.82 1.82
CA ILE A 94 12.69 -31.75 0.49
C ILE A 94 14.21 -31.81 0.67
N ASP A 95 14.84 -32.90 0.25
CA ASP A 95 16.30 -33.02 0.19
C ASP A 95 16.87 -32.08 -0.89
N GLN A 96 17.22 -30.84 -0.50
CA GLN A 96 17.75 -29.78 -1.37
C GLN A 96 19.13 -30.07 -1.99
N SER A 97 19.72 -31.23 -1.71
CA SER A 97 21.04 -31.65 -2.19
C SER A 97 20.98 -32.54 -3.44
N LYS A 98 19.82 -33.13 -3.75
CA LYS A 98 19.65 -34.02 -4.90
C LYS A 98 18.85 -33.30 -5.98
N ASN A 99 19.40 -33.19 -7.19
CA ASN A 99 18.72 -32.72 -8.40
C ASN A 99 17.45 -33.56 -8.64
N LYS A 100 16.33 -33.18 -8.03
CA LYS A 100 15.07 -33.92 -8.09
C LYS A 100 13.97 -33.11 -8.78
N LEU A 101 13.05 -33.87 -9.34
CA LEU A 101 12.01 -33.44 -10.26
C LEU A 101 11.07 -32.41 -9.63
N TYR A 102 10.52 -31.55 -10.48
CA TYR A 102 9.54 -30.53 -10.12
C TYR A 102 8.34 -31.05 -9.33
N SER A 103 7.96 -32.32 -9.49
CA SER A 103 6.87 -32.98 -8.76
C SER A 103 7.01 -32.95 -7.24
N ASP A 104 8.24 -32.82 -6.75
CA ASP A 104 8.57 -32.93 -5.33
C ASP A 104 8.57 -31.54 -4.63
N LEU A 105 8.43 -30.44 -5.39
CA LEU A 105 8.36 -29.09 -4.82
C LEU A 105 6.92 -28.76 -4.41
N HIS A 106 6.63 -28.87 -3.12
CA HIS A 106 5.36 -28.42 -2.52
C HIS A 106 5.13 -26.91 -2.63
N THR A 107 6.20 -26.14 -2.84
CA THR A 107 6.16 -24.69 -2.90
C THR A 107 6.84 -24.22 -4.17
N PRO A 108 6.26 -23.28 -4.93
CA PRO A 108 6.98 -22.66 -6.01
C PRO A 108 8.08 -21.82 -5.37
N GLY A 109 9.30 -22.35 -5.32
CA GLY A 109 10.51 -21.59 -4.99
C GLY A 109 10.78 -20.52 -6.05
N ARG A 110 12.01 -20.04 -6.14
CA ARG A 110 12.38 -19.13 -7.23
C ARG A 110 12.34 -19.86 -8.57
N TYR A 111 11.73 -19.24 -9.57
CA TYR A 111 11.66 -19.80 -10.92
C TYR A 111 11.61 -18.73 -12.00
N GLY A 112 12.14 -19.07 -13.17
CA GLY A 112 11.93 -18.35 -14.43
C GLY A 112 11.11 -19.20 -15.38
N ARG A 113 9.91 -18.74 -15.74
CA ARG A 113 9.02 -19.38 -16.70
C ARG A 113 9.01 -18.61 -18.02
N LEU A 114 9.30 -19.32 -19.10
CA LEU A 114 9.17 -18.86 -20.48
C LEU A 114 7.85 -19.39 -21.03
N ILE A 115 7.04 -18.52 -21.60
CA ILE A 115 5.79 -18.87 -22.28
C ILE A 115 5.95 -18.50 -23.74
N LEU A 116 5.81 -19.50 -24.61
CA LEU A 116 5.87 -19.38 -26.06
C LEU A 116 4.47 -19.60 -26.61
N LEU A 117 3.97 -18.63 -27.38
CA LEU A 117 2.67 -18.69 -28.04
C LEU A 117 2.85 -18.54 -29.55
N ALA A 118 2.16 -19.37 -30.32
CA ALA A 118 2.12 -19.23 -31.77
C ALA A 118 1.28 -18.01 -32.17
N LYS A 119 1.88 -17.09 -32.94
CA LYS A 119 1.18 -15.93 -33.50
C LYS A 119 0.26 -16.45 -34.63
N SER A 120 -1.03 -16.10 -34.62
CA SER A 120 -2.06 -16.62 -35.55
C SER A 120 -2.68 -18.00 -35.26
N GLY A 121 -2.59 -18.51 -34.02
CA GLY A 121 -3.29 -19.77 -33.66
C GLY A 121 -2.74 -21.02 -34.35
N GLY A 122 -1.52 -20.93 -34.89
CA GLY A 122 -0.79 -22.04 -35.47
C GLY A 122 -0.29 -23.05 -34.43
N ASN A 123 0.33 -24.12 -34.93
CA ASN A 123 0.83 -25.21 -34.11
C ASN A 123 2.22 -24.89 -33.58
N ILE A 124 2.37 -24.78 -32.26
CA ILE A 124 3.68 -24.54 -31.64
C ILE A 124 4.60 -25.76 -31.73
N LEU A 125 4.04 -26.97 -31.90
CA LEU A 125 4.80 -28.23 -31.96
C LEU A 125 5.71 -28.31 -33.19
N GLU A 126 5.27 -27.81 -34.34
CA GLU A 126 6.06 -27.79 -35.58
C GLU A 126 7.31 -26.92 -35.43
N LEU A 127 7.19 -25.81 -34.70
CA LEU A 127 8.29 -24.90 -34.44
C LEU A 127 9.17 -25.36 -33.26
N ALA A 128 8.55 -25.97 -32.25
CA ALA A 128 9.24 -26.51 -31.08
C ALA A 128 10.01 -27.80 -31.40
N GLU A 129 9.78 -28.44 -32.54
CA GLU A 129 10.48 -29.68 -32.94
C GLU A 129 12.01 -29.48 -32.95
N GLN A 130 12.50 -28.31 -33.35
CA GLN A 130 13.93 -27.96 -33.30
C GLN A 130 14.49 -27.89 -31.86
N VAL A 131 13.70 -27.41 -30.90
CA VAL A 131 14.07 -27.31 -29.48
C VAL A 131 13.94 -28.68 -28.78
N LEU A 132 12.94 -29.47 -29.18
CA LEU A 132 12.64 -30.77 -28.60
C LEU A 132 13.68 -31.85 -28.98
N GLN A 133 14.29 -31.73 -30.17
CA GLN A 133 15.39 -32.59 -30.62
C GLN A 133 16.58 -32.59 -29.65
N VAL A 134 16.86 -31.46 -28.98
CA VAL A 134 17.93 -31.37 -27.97
C VAL A 134 17.62 -32.20 -26.74
N HIS A 135 16.35 -32.30 -26.34
CA HIS A 135 15.92 -33.07 -25.16
C HIS A 135 15.81 -34.58 -25.42
N LYS A 136 15.60 -34.98 -26.68
CA LYS A 136 15.45 -36.40 -27.07
C LYS A 136 16.76 -37.20 -26.91
N LYS A 137 17.91 -36.52 -26.80
CA LYS A 137 19.23 -37.14 -26.62
C LYS A 137 19.43 -37.83 -25.28
N ASP A 138 18.65 -37.47 -24.25
CA ASP A 138 18.83 -37.99 -22.88
C ASP A 138 18.03 -39.27 -22.55
N GLY A 139 17.29 -39.85 -23.50
CA GLY A 139 16.64 -41.16 -23.34
C GLY A 139 15.55 -41.25 -22.25
N ARG A 140 15.24 -40.15 -21.56
CA ARG A 140 14.19 -40.08 -20.53
C ARG A 140 12.86 -39.73 -21.17
N VAL A 141 11.88 -40.61 -21.03
CA VAL A 141 10.49 -40.35 -21.44
C VAL A 141 9.85 -39.42 -20.40
N ALA A 142 9.88 -38.12 -20.65
CA ALA A 142 9.23 -37.13 -19.79
C ALA A 142 7.80 -36.86 -20.26
N PHE A 143 6.84 -36.83 -19.34
CA PHE A 143 5.46 -36.43 -19.65
C PHE A 143 5.37 -34.91 -19.82
N ILE A 144 5.29 -34.44 -21.07
CA ILE A 144 5.30 -33.02 -21.44
C ILE A 144 3.87 -32.41 -21.37
N GLY A 145 2.84 -33.20 -21.04
CA GLY A 145 1.45 -32.72 -21.02
C GLY A 145 1.23 -31.50 -20.12
N HIS A 146 1.97 -31.37 -19.01
CA HIS A 146 1.91 -30.21 -18.12
C HIS A 146 2.52 -28.93 -18.73
N GLN A 147 3.34 -29.04 -19.78
CA GLN A 147 4.03 -27.92 -20.43
C GLN A 147 3.26 -27.38 -21.64
N LEU A 148 2.29 -28.14 -22.17
CA LEU A 148 1.53 -27.73 -23.34
C LEU A 148 0.22 -27.05 -22.92
N GLY A 149 -0.10 -25.93 -23.57
CA GLY A 149 -1.34 -25.17 -23.38
C GLY A 149 -2.15 -25.10 -24.67
N GLY A 150 -3.49 -25.13 -24.54
CA GLY A 150 -4.40 -25.07 -25.69
C GLY A 150 -4.22 -26.26 -26.64
N VAL A 151 -4.23 -27.46 -26.05
CA VAL A 151 -3.98 -28.72 -26.75
C VAL A 151 -5.24 -29.19 -27.49
N VAL A 152 -5.08 -29.54 -28.77
CA VAL A 152 -6.10 -30.22 -29.58
C VAL A 152 -5.73 -31.70 -29.69
N PRO A 153 -6.52 -32.63 -29.13
CA PRO A 153 -6.26 -34.05 -29.21
C PRO A 153 -6.48 -34.59 -30.63
N ALA A 154 -5.75 -35.64 -31.02
CA ALA A 154 -5.98 -36.33 -32.27
C ALA A 154 -7.31 -37.12 -32.20
N PRO A 155 -8.26 -36.89 -33.13
CA PRO A 155 -9.43 -37.75 -33.21
C PRO A 155 -8.98 -39.13 -33.74
N ASN A 156 -9.21 -40.18 -32.95
CA ASN A 156 -9.05 -41.62 -33.29
C ASN A 156 -7.75 -42.34 -32.89
N SER A 157 -7.02 -41.88 -31.87
CA SER A 157 -5.88 -42.64 -31.29
C SER A 157 -6.26 -43.29 -29.95
N ARG A 158 -5.88 -44.58 -29.74
CA ARG A 158 -6.10 -45.30 -28.47
C ARG A 158 -5.28 -44.70 -27.31
N ASP A 159 -4.12 -44.17 -27.65
CA ASP A 159 -3.32 -43.32 -26.77
C ASP A 159 -3.72 -41.88 -27.04
N GLN A 160 -3.97 -41.10 -25.99
CA GLN A 160 -4.44 -39.72 -26.06
C GLN A 160 -3.32 -38.80 -26.57
N GLN A 161 -3.00 -38.91 -27.86
CA GLN A 161 -1.92 -38.20 -28.52
C GLN A 161 -2.35 -36.77 -28.87
N VAL A 162 -1.42 -35.84 -28.70
CA VAL A 162 -1.62 -34.42 -28.94
C VAL A 162 -1.35 -34.13 -30.42
N LYS A 163 -2.36 -33.65 -31.15
CA LYS A 163 -2.22 -33.28 -32.57
C LYS A 163 -1.64 -31.88 -32.74
N SER A 164 -2.04 -30.96 -31.88
CA SER A 164 -1.60 -29.56 -31.91
C SER A 164 -1.61 -28.99 -30.49
N ALA A 165 -0.76 -28.00 -30.25
CA ALA A 165 -0.84 -27.13 -29.08
C ALA A 165 -0.64 -25.69 -29.52
N ARG A 166 -1.28 -24.78 -28.79
CA ARG A 166 -1.21 -23.34 -29.04
C ARG A 166 -0.06 -22.65 -28.32
N ALA A 167 0.34 -23.20 -27.17
CA ALA A 167 1.38 -22.62 -26.32
C ALA A 167 2.25 -23.70 -25.67
N VAL A 168 3.50 -23.35 -25.39
CA VAL A 168 4.42 -24.14 -24.56
C VAL A 168 4.91 -23.28 -23.41
N GLN A 169 4.94 -23.84 -22.21
CA GLN A 169 5.61 -23.26 -21.06
C GLN A 169 6.85 -24.06 -20.69
N ILE A 170 7.97 -23.36 -20.51
CA ILE A 170 9.24 -23.93 -20.04
C ILE A 170 9.57 -23.24 -18.73
N THR A 171 9.68 -23.99 -17.64
CA THR A 171 9.99 -23.44 -16.32
C THR A 171 11.36 -23.91 -15.86
N TYR A 172 12.23 -22.95 -15.57
CA TYR A 172 13.53 -23.15 -14.93
C TYR A 172 13.38 -22.88 -13.44
N TYR A 173 13.56 -23.92 -12.63
CA TYR A 173 13.55 -23.80 -11.17
C TYR A 173 14.94 -23.46 -10.68
N LEU A 174 15.02 -22.48 -9.78
CA LEU A 174 16.24 -22.11 -9.08
C LEU A 174 16.23 -22.77 -7.71
N HIS A 175 17.38 -23.24 -7.25
CA HIS A 175 17.52 -23.75 -5.90
C HIS A 175 17.35 -22.60 -4.89
N ASN A 176 16.51 -22.83 -3.89
CA ASN A 176 16.26 -21.88 -2.80
C ASN A 176 17.06 -22.33 -1.57
N TYR A 177 18.32 -21.94 -1.51
CA TYR A 177 19.09 -21.99 -0.27
C TYR A 177 18.82 -20.66 0.42
N ASP A 178 17.98 -20.63 1.46
CA ASP A 178 17.54 -19.43 2.19
C ASP A 178 18.72 -18.64 2.79
N SER A 179 19.48 -17.97 1.93
CA SER A 179 20.73 -17.28 2.17
C SER A 179 20.71 -15.98 1.37
N LEU A 180 20.94 -14.87 2.06
CA LEU A 180 20.85 -13.52 1.49
C LEU A 180 21.74 -13.32 0.25
N ALA A 181 22.89 -14.00 0.18
CA ALA A 181 23.79 -13.91 -0.96
C ALA A 181 23.25 -14.66 -2.20
N GLN A 182 22.66 -15.85 -1.99
CA GLN A 182 22.06 -16.63 -3.08
C GLN A 182 20.76 -15.99 -3.57
N ASP A 183 20.02 -15.36 -2.68
CA ASP A 183 18.85 -14.56 -3.02
C ASP A 183 19.20 -13.41 -3.97
N ALA A 184 20.30 -12.71 -3.73
CA ALA A 184 20.78 -11.66 -4.63
C ALA A 184 21.20 -12.21 -6.01
N ILE A 185 21.88 -13.37 -6.03
CA ILE A 185 22.29 -14.03 -7.27
C ILE A 185 21.07 -14.49 -8.08
N ALA A 186 20.08 -15.10 -7.41
CA ALA A 186 18.85 -15.54 -8.05
C ALA A 186 18.04 -14.36 -8.60
N GLU A 187 18.01 -13.23 -7.90
CA GLU A 187 17.40 -11.99 -8.40
C GLU A 187 18.14 -11.48 -9.67
N GLN A 188 19.46 -11.49 -9.66
CA GLN A 188 20.26 -11.09 -10.82
C GLN A 188 20.03 -12.03 -12.01
N TRP A 189 19.96 -13.34 -11.77
CA TRP A 189 19.63 -14.34 -12.78
C TRP A 189 18.26 -14.08 -13.40
N GLU A 190 17.23 -13.85 -12.59
CA GLU A 190 15.88 -13.55 -13.10
C GLU A 190 15.85 -12.27 -13.93
N ASN A 191 16.63 -11.26 -13.55
CA ASN A 191 16.77 -10.01 -14.28
C ASN A 191 17.43 -10.21 -15.65
N GLU A 192 18.53 -10.97 -15.72
CA GLU A 192 19.18 -11.29 -17.00
C GLU A 192 18.30 -12.21 -17.86
N PHE A 193 17.62 -13.19 -17.26
CA PHE A 193 16.65 -14.04 -17.95
C PHE A 193 15.56 -13.21 -18.63
N CYS A 194 14.95 -12.26 -17.90
CA CYS A 194 13.96 -11.35 -18.49
C CYS A 194 14.54 -10.53 -19.66
N LYS A 195 15.78 -10.06 -19.56
CA LYS A 195 16.44 -9.30 -20.64
C LYS A 195 16.66 -10.16 -21.87
N LEU A 196 17.14 -11.40 -21.69
CA LEU A 196 17.37 -12.35 -22.78
C LEU A 196 16.05 -12.71 -23.48
N VAL A 197 15.01 -13.00 -22.71
CA VAL A 197 13.69 -13.34 -23.27
C VAL A 197 13.09 -12.17 -24.04
N ARG A 198 13.24 -10.92 -23.55
CA ARG A 198 12.80 -9.72 -24.30
C ARG A 198 13.58 -9.52 -25.60
N ARG A 199 14.89 -9.80 -25.60
CA ARG A 199 15.70 -9.76 -26.84
C ARG A 199 15.23 -10.81 -27.83
N LEU A 200 14.97 -12.03 -27.35
CA LEU A 200 14.44 -13.13 -28.17
C LEU A 200 13.05 -12.79 -28.74
N ALA A 201 12.19 -12.15 -27.94
CA ALA A 201 10.88 -11.67 -28.37
C ALA A 201 10.97 -10.60 -29.47
N GLY A 202 12.04 -9.79 -29.47
CA GLY A 202 12.28 -8.78 -30.50
C GLY A 202 12.85 -9.34 -31.81
N SER A 203 13.47 -10.52 -31.78
CA SER A 203 14.07 -11.16 -32.97
C SER A 203 13.16 -12.15 -33.70
N GLY A 204 12.13 -12.68 -33.04
CA GLY A 204 11.22 -13.67 -33.62
C GLY A 204 9.94 -13.04 -34.15
N GLU A 205 9.72 -13.03 -35.47
CA GLU A 205 8.50 -12.43 -36.05
C GLU A 205 7.23 -13.30 -35.87
N ASP A 206 7.39 -14.62 -35.76
CA ASP A 206 6.30 -15.61 -35.74
C ASP A 206 5.88 -16.11 -34.35
N LEU A 207 6.65 -15.76 -33.32
CA LEU A 207 6.45 -16.25 -31.96
C LEU A 207 6.15 -15.10 -31.00
N TYR A 208 5.09 -15.26 -30.23
CA TYR A 208 4.83 -14.39 -29.10
C TYR A 208 5.48 -14.98 -27.85
N VAL A 209 6.53 -14.33 -27.37
CA VAL A 209 7.37 -14.80 -26.26
C VAL A 209 7.12 -13.93 -25.03
N GLN A 210 6.76 -14.55 -23.91
CA GLN A 210 6.64 -13.88 -22.62
C GLN A 210 7.52 -14.54 -21.55
N SER A 211 8.09 -13.74 -20.66
CA SER A 211 8.77 -14.19 -19.45
C SER A 211 7.90 -13.92 -18.22
N LEU A 212 7.75 -14.91 -17.36
CA LEU A 212 7.20 -14.79 -16.01
C LEU A 212 8.25 -15.27 -15.02
N THR A 213 8.62 -14.48 -14.03
CA THR A 213 9.53 -14.91 -12.97
C THR A 213 8.88 -14.72 -11.60
N SER A 214 9.42 -15.37 -10.57
CA SER A 214 8.97 -15.23 -9.19
C SER A 214 8.92 -13.77 -8.71
N LEU A 215 9.94 -12.97 -9.04
CA LEU A 215 10.02 -11.56 -8.63
C LEU A 215 9.24 -10.60 -9.53
N SER A 216 8.74 -11.00 -10.70
CA SER A 216 8.04 -10.07 -11.61
C SER A 216 6.84 -9.39 -10.94
N LEU A 217 6.02 -10.15 -10.20
CA LEU A 217 4.87 -9.59 -9.48
C LEU A 217 5.30 -8.60 -8.40
N TRP A 218 6.32 -8.97 -7.61
CA TRP A 218 6.87 -8.11 -6.57
C TRP A 218 7.47 -6.82 -7.15
N ARG A 219 8.21 -6.92 -8.25
CA ARG A 219 8.82 -5.79 -8.94
C ARG A 219 7.78 -4.84 -9.52
N ASP A 220 6.71 -5.36 -10.10
CA ASP A 220 5.61 -4.55 -10.62
C ASP A 220 4.90 -3.81 -9.48
N PHE A 221 4.69 -4.47 -8.34
CA PHE A 221 4.14 -3.84 -7.14
C PHE A 221 5.05 -2.75 -6.55
N HIS A 222 6.36 -2.94 -6.52
CA HIS A 222 7.28 -1.88 -6.09
C HIS A 222 7.36 -0.74 -7.11
N ARG A 223 7.29 -1.04 -8.40
CA ARG A 223 7.29 -0.04 -9.46
C ARG A 223 6.11 0.91 -9.34
N THR A 224 4.91 0.42 -9.03
CA THR A 224 3.75 1.30 -8.79
C THR A 224 3.96 2.20 -7.57
N GLY A 225 4.57 1.68 -6.50
CA GLY A 225 4.94 2.49 -5.33
C GLY A 225 5.93 3.62 -5.64
N VAL A 226 6.92 3.37 -6.51
CA VAL A 226 7.89 4.40 -6.95
C VAL A 226 7.22 5.44 -7.85
N LEU A 227 6.34 5.03 -8.77
CA LEU A 227 5.59 5.95 -9.64
C LEU A 227 4.68 6.86 -8.82
N ALA A 228 3.96 6.31 -7.84
CA ALA A 228 3.07 7.05 -6.95
C ALA A 228 3.80 8.12 -6.11
N ARG A 229 5.09 7.95 -5.84
CA ARG A 229 5.89 8.93 -5.07
C ARG A 229 5.83 10.34 -5.68
N SER A 230 5.87 10.43 -7.01
CA SER A 230 5.83 11.72 -7.71
C SER A 230 4.48 12.42 -7.56
N GLU A 231 3.38 11.69 -7.71
CA GLU A 231 2.01 12.19 -7.55
C GLU A 231 1.73 12.64 -6.10
N VAL A 232 2.29 11.92 -5.13
CA VAL A 232 2.24 12.28 -3.70
C VAL A 232 2.93 13.62 -3.43
N LEU A 233 4.08 13.88 -4.05
CA LEU A 233 4.76 15.17 -3.91
C LEU A 233 3.96 16.31 -4.55
N VAL A 234 3.42 16.08 -5.76
CA VAL A 234 2.61 17.08 -6.47
C VAL A 234 1.37 17.45 -5.66
N SER A 235 0.65 16.46 -5.14
CA SER A 235 -0.56 16.70 -4.33
C SER A 235 -0.25 17.41 -3.01
N LEU A 236 0.88 17.11 -2.34
CA LEU A 236 1.33 17.84 -1.16
C LEU A 236 1.59 19.33 -1.47
N VAL A 237 2.27 19.61 -2.58
CA VAL A 237 2.54 20.98 -3.04
C VAL A 237 1.22 21.71 -3.34
N LEU A 238 0.28 21.05 -4.03
CA LEU A 238 -1.04 21.62 -4.31
C LEU A 238 -1.82 21.93 -3.03
N ILE A 239 -1.77 21.07 -2.01
CA ILE A 239 -2.40 21.32 -0.71
C ILE A 239 -1.77 22.52 -0.01
N LEU A 240 -0.44 22.66 -0.04
CA LEU A 240 0.26 23.81 0.53
C LEU A 240 -0.10 25.11 -0.19
N LEU A 241 -0.17 25.10 -1.52
CA LEU A 241 -0.60 26.24 -2.33
C LEU A 241 -2.06 26.60 -2.05
N ALA A 242 -2.97 25.64 -2.00
CA ALA A 242 -4.36 25.89 -1.66
C ALA A 242 -4.53 26.45 -0.24
N ALA A 243 -3.76 25.94 0.73
CA ALA A 243 -3.79 26.43 2.10
C ALA A 243 -3.25 27.87 2.24
N THR A 244 -2.19 28.21 1.50
CA THR A 244 -1.64 29.58 1.48
C THR A 244 -2.59 30.55 0.79
N VAL A 245 -3.16 30.19 -0.36
CA VAL A 245 -4.16 31.01 -1.07
C VAL A 245 -5.44 31.18 -0.23
N SER A 246 -5.95 30.11 0.40
CA SER A 246 -7.15 30.18 1.26
C SER A 246 -6.94 30.96 2.56
N SER A 247 -5.71 31.04 3.06
CA SER A 247 -5.36 31.84 4.24
C SER A 247 -4.92 33.27 3.91
N SER A 248 -4.70 33.58 2.63
CA SER A 248 -4.48 34.92 2.13
C SER A 248 -5.83 35.64 1.97
N MET A 249 -6.09 36.63 2.82
CA MET A 249 -7.22 37.53 2.64
C MET A 249 -6.94 38.50 1.48
N ARG A 250 -7.98 39.11 0.90
CA ARG A 250 -7.84 40.17 -0.12
C ARG A 250 -7.12 41.42 0.40
N ASP A 251 -7.10 41.60 1.72
CA ASP A 251 -6.34 42.65 2.39
C ASP A 251 -4.98 42.10 2.87
N CYS A 252 -3.89 42.44 2.16
CA CYS A 252 -2.53 41.95 2.44
C CYS A 252 -2.03 42.26 3.87
N LEU A 253 -2.60 43.26 4.54
CA LEU A 253 -2.22 43.67 5.90
C LEU A 253 -2.93 42.87 7.01
N ARG A 254 -4.06 42.22 6.70
CA ARG A 254 -4.86 41.42 7.67
C ARG A 254 -4.78 39.92 7.39
N GLY A 255 -4.30 39.54 6.21
CA GLY A 255 -3.96 38.17 5.87
C GLY A 255 -2.88 37.61 6.80
N LYS A 256 -3.14 36.43 7.38
CA LYS A 256 -2.15 35.66 8.14
C LYS A 256 -1.84 34.37 7.37
N PRO A 257 -1.19 34.47 6.19
CA PRO A 257 -0.92 33.30 5.34
C PRO A 257 -0.05 32.27 6.07
N PHE A 258 0.84 32.75 6.93
CA PHE A 258 1.69 31.91 7.78
C PHE A 258 0.91 31.00 8.72
N LEU A 259 -0.31 31.37 9.16
CA LEU A 259 -1.11 30.52 10.04
C LEU A 259 -1.64 29.28 9.29
N GLY A 260 -1.98 29.41 8.01
CA GLY A 260 -2.36 28.29 7.16
C GLY A 260 -1.18 27.36 6.89
N LEU A 261 -0.04 27.94 6.54
CA LEU A 261 1.21 27.20 6.26
C LEU A 261 1.70 26.42 7.50
N LEU A 262 1.77 27.07 8.66
CA LEU A 262 2.16 26.43 9.91
C LEU A 262 1.19 25.29 10.30
N GLY A 263 -0.10 25.44 9.98
CA GLY A 263 -1.09 24.39 10.17
C GLY A 263 -0.79 23.13 9.36
N VAL A 264 -0.49 23.28 8.06
CA VAL A 264 -0.13 22.13 7.20
C VAL A 264 1.21 21.54 7.62
N LEU A 265 2.22 22.37 7.90
CA LEU A 265 3.53 21.93 8.36
C LEU A 265 3.43 21.09 9.65
N THR A 266 2.60 21.51 10.61
CA THR A 266 2.37 20.76 11.85
C THR A 266 1.78 19.37 11.58
N ILE A 267 0.92 19.23 10.57
CA ILE A 267 0.35 17.92 10.18
C ILE A 267 1.44 17.03 9.56
N CYS A 268 2.30 17.59 8.70
CA CYS A 268 3.44 16.86 8.14
C CYS A 268 4.38 16.36 9.25
N ILE A 269 4.75 17.24 10.18
CA ILE A 269 5.59 16.94 11.35
C ILE A 269 4.96 15.82 12.20
N ALA A 270 3.65 15.87 12.45
CA ALA A 270 2.94 14.84 13.20
C ALA A 270 2.95 13.48 12.48
N ASN A 271 2.77 13.45 11.16
CA ASN A 271 2.83 12.23 10.37
C ASN A 271 4.24 11.61 10.38
N VAL A 272 5.29 12.43 10.25
CA VAL A 272 6.69 11.97 10.35
C VAL A 272 6.98 11.40 11.74
N THR A 273 6.52 12.08 12.79
CA THR A 273 6.69 11.62 14.17
C THR A 273 5.98 10.29 14.41
N ALA A 274 4.73 10.15 13.94
CA ALA A 274 3.97 8.91 14.04
C ALA A 274 4.63 7.76 13.27
N ALA A 275 5.17 8.03 12.08
CA ALA A 275 5.93 7.05 11.30
C ALA A 275 7.21 6.62 12.04
N GLY A 276 7.94 7.55 12.65
CA GLY A 276 9.14 7.22 13.44
C GLY A 276 8.84 6.33 14.64
N ILE A 277 7.73 6.57 15.36
CA ILE A 277 7.28 5.69 16.44
C ILE A 277 6.94 4.29 15.91
N PHE A 278 6.26 4.21 14.76
CA PHE A 278 5.91 2.93 14.13
C PHE A 278 7.15 2.08 13.75
N PHE A 279 8.21 2.72 13.25
CA PHE A 279 9.46 2.02 12.94
C PHE A 279 10.26 1.60 14.17
N ILE A 280 10.08 2.27 15.32
CA ILE A 280 10.68 1.83 16.60
C ILE A 280 10.02 0.55 17.10
N SER A 281 8.71 0.40 16.89
CA SER A 281 7.98 -0.84 17.22
C SER A 281 8.24 -2.01 16.26
N ASP A 282 9.36 -2.00 15.54
CA ASP A 282 9.71 -2.98 14.49
C ASP A 282 8.64 -3.12 13.38
N GLY A 283 7.85 -2.07 13.17
CA GLY A 283 6.90 -1.99 12.08
C GLY A 283 7.63 -1.95 10.73
N LYS A 284 7.33 -2.87 9.84
CA LYS A 284 7.93 -2.91 8.50
C LYS A 284 7.19 -2.00 7.53
N PHE A 285 7.92 -1.38 6.61
CA PHE A 285 7.30 -0.47 5.64
C PHE A 285 6.63 -1.24 4.51
N ASN A 286 5.34 -0.93 4.26
CA ASN A 286 4.57 -1.40 3.12
C ASN A 286 4.28 -0.20 2.18
N SER A 287 4.41 -0.40 0.86
CA SER A 287 4.13 0.64 -0.14
C SER A 287 2.68 1.15 -0.09
N THR A 288 1.71 0.36 0.37
CA THR A 288 0.32 0.81 0.60
C THR A 288 0.21 1.89 1.68
N LEU A 289 1.18 1.98 2.60
CA LEU A 289 1.22 3.00 3.65
C LEU A 289 1.54 4.40 3.10
N LEU A 290 1.95 4.52 1.82
CA LEU A 290 2.21 5.79 1.16
C LEU A 290 0.95 6.71 1.14
N GLY A 291 -0.25 6.14 1.23
CA GLY A 291 -1.51 6.88 1.28
C GLY A 291 -1.89 7.46 2.65
N ILE A 292 -1.26 7.01 3.74
CA ILE A 292 -1.64 7.42 5.12
C ILE A 292 -1.58 8.94 5.34
N PRO A 293 -0.53 9.66 4.88
CA PRO A 293 -0.48 11.12 5.03
C PRO A 293 -1.70 11.82 4.41
N PHE A 294 -2.23 11.32 3.28
CA PHE A 294 -3.40 11.89 2.62
C PHE A 294 -4.69 11.66 3.41
N PHE A 295 -4.88 10.45 3.95
CA PHE A 295 -6.02 10.18 4.82
C PHE A 295 -5.97 11.03 6.10
N ALA A 296 -4.78 11.19 6.69
CA ALA A 296 -4.58 12.02 7.87
C ALA A 296 -4.87 13.51 7.59
N MET A 297 -4.48 14.00 6.40
CA MET A 297 -4.76 15.37 5.95
C MET A 297 -6.25 15.57 5.61
N GLY A 298 -6.90 14.63 4.93
CA GLY A 298 -8.30 14.75 4.50
C GLY A 298 -9.33 14.67 5.62
N LYS A 299 -9.07 13.90 6.68
CA LYS A 299 -10.01 13.73 7.80
C LYS A 299 -10.01 14.90 8.78
N ARG A 300 -8.92 15.66 8.88
CA ARG A 300 -8.89 16.92 9.62
C ARG A 300 -9.38 18.05 8.73
N ARG A 301 -10.70 18.33 8.76
CA ARG A 301 -11.16 19.68 8.42
C ARG A 301 -10.31 20.67 9.24
N PRO A 302 -9.64 21.66 8.63
CA PRO A 302 -8.77 22.56 9.35
C PRO A 302 -9.57 23.20 10.48
N MET A 303 -9.28 22.83 11.72
CA MET A 303 -9.92 23.38 12.92
C MET A 303 -9.73 24.90 12.98
N THR A 304 -8.72 25.41 12.27
CA THR A 304 -8.47 26.82 11.97
C THR A 304 -9.58 27.48 11.13
N ALA A 305 -10.25 26.76 10.21
CA ALA A 305 -11.40 27.26 9.46
C ALA A 305 -12.66 27.35 10.35
N LEU A 306 -12.88 26.37 11.23
CA LEU A 306 -14.02 26.37 12.15
C LEU A 306 -13.90 27.47 13.22
N ARG A 307 -12.68 27.72 13.72
CA ARG A 307 -12.41 28.81 14.68
C ARG A 307 -12.58 30.20 14.03
N ARG A 308 -12.39 30.32 12.71
CA ARG A 308 -12.60 31.56 11.95
C ARG A 308 -14.09 31.86 11.73
N ALA A 309 -14.92 30.84 11.46
CA ALA A 309 -16.39 30.99 11.33
C ALA A 309 -17.06 31.56 12.59
N HIS A 310 -16.52 31.24 13.77
CA HIS A 310 -17.00 31.76 15.05
C HIS A 310 -16.60 33.22 15.32
N SER A 311 -15.53 33.73 14.69
CA SER A 311 -15.10 35.13 14.85
C SER A 311 -15.87 36.12 13.97
N THR A 312 -16.48 35.64 12.89
CA THR A 312 -17.34 36.45 12.00
C THR A 312 -18.78 36.58 12.48
N THR A 313 -19.25 35.72 13.39
CA THR A 313 -20.63 35.73 13.91
C THR A 313 -20.81 36.57 15.18
N SER A 314 -19.74 37.02 15.83
CA SER A 314 -19.83 37.83 17.06
C SER A 314 -19.86 39.35 16.83
N GLY A 315 -20.03 39.81 15.58
CA GLY A 315 -19.96 41.23 15.21
C GLY A 315 -21.22 41.85 14.60
N VAL A 316 -22.37 41.16 14.57
CA VAL A 316 -23.61 41.68 13.97
C VAL A 316 -24.74 41.63 14.99
N ASN A 317 -25.12 42.80 15.51
CA ASN A 317 -26.39 42.98 16.22
C ASN A 317 -27.54 42.75 15.23
N PRO A 318 -28.50 41.87 15.49
CA PRO A 318 -29.70 41.78 14.67
C PRO A 318 -30.67 42.91 15.07
N THR A 319 -30.91 43.84 14.15
CA THR A 319 -32.09 44.72 14.17
C THR A 319 -33.36 43.88 14.00
N PRO A 320 -34.48 44.21 14.67
CA PRO A 320 -35.71 43.44 14.55
C PRO A 320 -36.42 43.85 13.26
N THR A 321 -36.70 42.89 12.38
CA THR A 321 -37.65 43.08 11.28
C THR A 321 -38.77 42.05 11.42
N GLU A 322 -39.96 42.61 11.33
CA GLU A 322 -41.28 42.06 11.56
C GLU A 322 -41.56 40.72 10.88
N ASP A 323 -42.31 39.89 11.61
CA ASP A 323 -43.05 38.76 11.10
C ASP A 323 -44.05 39.21 10.03
N ILE A 324 -43.96 38.66 8.83
CA ILE A 324 -45.14 38.50 7.95
C ILE A 324 -45.20 37.05 7.47
N GLN A 325 -46.35 36.47 7.75
CA GLN A 325 -46.84 35.12 7.50
C GLN A 325 -46.91 34.71 6.02
N HIS A 326 -47.12 33.39 5.87
CA HIS A 326 -47.94 32.67 4.89
C HIS A 326 -47.24 31.86 3.78
N THR A 327 -47.39 30.52 3.92
CA THR A 327 -47.99 29.59 2.92
C THR A 327 -47.18 29.44 1.62
N ILE A 328 -46.55 28.30 1.30
CA ILE A 328 -47.01 26.89 1.20
C ILE A 328 -45.84 25.97 1.55
#